data_AF-A0A2T4UKQ9-F1
#
_entry.id   AF-A0A2T4UKQ9-F1
#
_cell.length_a   1.000
_cell.length_b   1.000
_cell.length_c   1.000
_cell.angle_alpha   90.00
_cell.angle_beta   90.00
_cell.angle_gamma   90.00
#
_symmetry.space_group_name_H-M   'P 1'
#
loop_
_entity.id
_entity.type
_entity.pdbx_description
1 polymer ?
#
loop_
_entity_poly.entity_id
_entity_poly.type
_entity_poly.pdbx_seq_one_letter_code
_entity_poly.pdbx_strand_id
1 'polypeptide(L)'
;MRVARLTMIAATAALLGGCGAVANEDQNSDISTSTTRTTATTPRTTTTPEGARTRRDSANDEGGQKVVGGPGSPAVTGATGADTATVPSTQQGVPAGGVAAAGTVGSSTGAALALRPFSSNSPWNTAVENAAIDRRSRQWITGAQQRLGVVEQAGRAPRRERRTINAGLFINTRRWTVPVVDEEGAVPTRVVCRQLPPYCGDGARVTSLLVPADESPLPQYDGWFTVINRSEGVAYDLWRARRGRNGNVISYQFMRKWDLNGPGFQEPNTVSARGSGLPLFAGLIQPEEIQAGRIEHALAISLPGPAQRNYVQPASSTDGVGQLSSIPEGARIKLRSSVTLASLNRRVDARCDDPAFGLTARDDGTVDRSVRRSACTPYRFPGRTNRKAAEALISALKRYGAIVVDRSRVPTLYAKLNYDWSQPLRDPQGRLLDGNGRALTQAQLNASGDVSTPLLRGNEIEGLKVSDFEVVEVRGNILKFPALNSVTAQSSQGQTRNPNGQTFTPGIP
;
A
#
# COMPACT_ATOMS: atom_id res chain seq x y z
N MET A 1 19.39 73.83 11.68
CA MET A 1 19.73 72.73 12.61
C MET A 1 19.20 71.40 12.07
N ARG A 2 19.51 70.26 12.72
CA ARG A 2 19.28 68.89 12.21
C ARG A 2 17.82 68.58 11.82
N VAL A 3 17.61 68.12 10.59
CA VAL A 3 17.02 66.79 10.29
C VAL A 3 17.76 66.25 9.06
N ALA A 4 18.03 64.95 9.02
CA ALA A 4 18.58 64.25 7.84
C ALA A 4 17.94 62.85 7.74
N ARG A 5 17.75 62.36 6.51
CA ARG A 5 17.32 61.01 6.03
C ARG A 5 16.36 61.15 4.83
N LEU A 6 16.33 60.25 3.85
CA LEU A 6 17.32 59.24 3.42
C LEU A 6 17.03 58.86 1.96
N THR A 7 18.06 58.51 1.18
CA THR A 7 17.91 57.96 -0.18
C THR A 7 17.27 56.58 -0.16
N MET A 8 16.43 56.26 -1.15
CA MET A 8 15.92 54.89 -1.33
C MET A 8 17.04 53.93 -1.77
N ILE A 9 17.15 52.79 -1.09
CA ILE A 9 17.75 51.57 -1.62
C ILE A 9 16.72 50.46 -1.41
N ALA A 10 16.25 49.84 -2.50
CA ALA A 10 15.28 48.75 -2.43
C ALA A 10 16.01 47.40 -2.30
N ALA A 11 15.89 46.75 -1.13
CA ALA A 11 16.41 45.41 -0.90
C ALA A 11 15.48 44.61 0.02
N THR A 12 15.25 43.35 -0.38
CA THR A 12 14.75 42.24 0.45
C THR A 12 13.37 42.38 1.09
N ALA A 13 12.37 41.73 0.48
CA ALA A 13 11.13 41.33 1.14
C ALA A 13 10.77 39.89 0.75
N ALA A 14 11.24 38.91 1.52
CA ALA A 14 10.78 37.53 1.43
C ALA A 14 9.67 37.31 2.48
N LEU A 15 8.44 36.96 2.05
CA LEU A 15 7.40 36.28 2.83
C LEU A 15 6.08 36.18 2.04
N LEU A 16 5.91 35.10 1.26
CA LEU A 16 4.59 34.57 0.87
C LEU A 16 4.67 33.05 0.88
N GLY A 17 4.23 32.44 1.99
CA GLY A 17 4.24 30.98 2.16
C GLY A 17 3.12 30.32 1.38
N GLY A 18 3.46 29.46 0.42
CA GLY A 18 2.48 28.72 -0.37
C GLY A 18 1.81 27.60 0.43
N CYS A 19 0.48 27.67 0.58
CA CYS A 19 -0.30 26.56 1.13
C CYS A 19 -0.85 25.67 0.00
N GLY A 20 0.06 24.96 -0.67
CA GLY A 20 -0.26 23.89 -1.64
C GLY A 20 0.44 22.62 -1.21
N ALA A 21 -0.25 21.48 -1.24
CA ALA A 21 0.30 20.20 -0.81
C ALA A 21 1.28 19.62 -1.83
N VAL A 22 2.49 20.19 -1.87
CA VAL A 22 3.63 19.63 -2.63
C VAL A 22 4.10 18.35 -1.93
N ALA A 23 3.52 17.21 -2.33
CA ALA A 23 4.14 15.92 -2.07
C ALA A 23 5.49 15.88 -2.81
N ASN A 24 6.59 15.83 -2.07
CA ASN A 24 7.94 15.79 -2.63
C ASN A 24 8.07 14.58 -3.58
N GLU A 25 8.25 14.81 -4.88
CA GLU A 25 7.90 13.81 -5.91
C GLU A 25 9.04 12.82 -6.30
N ASP A 26 10.16 12.88 -5.59
CA ASP A 26 11.32 12.00 -5.79
C ASP A 26 11.54 11.00 -4.64
N GLN A 27 12.55 10.13 -4.80
CA GLN A 27 12.92 9.04 -3.89
C GLN A 27 12.06 7.76 -3.92
N ASN A 28 11.91 7.18 -5.12
CA ASN A 28 11.72 5.73 -5.27
C ASN A 28 12.93 5.01 -5.94
N SER A 29 14.10 5.66 -5.89
CA SER A 29 15.38 5.12 -6.31
C SER A 29 16.08 4.42 -5.15
N ASP A 30 15.59 3.23 -4.77
CA ASP A 30 16.34 2.26 -3.95
C ASP A 30 15.71 0.86 -4.05
N ILE A 31 15.81 0.28 -5.26
CA ILE A 31 15.67 -1.16 -5.49
C ILE A 31 17.04 -1.63 -5.95
N SER A 32 17.75 -2.40 -5.12
CA SER A 32 19.15 -2.73 -5.34
C SER A 32 19.36 -3.60 -6.58
N THR A 33 19.93 -3.01 -7.63
CA THR A 33 20.40 -3.69 -8.83
C THR A 33 21.82 -4.21 -8.61
N SER A 34 21.94 -5.48 -8.20
CA SER A 34 23.23 -6.18 -8.13
C SER A 34 23.75 -6.49 -9.54
N THR A 35 24.44 -5.52 -10.16
CA THR A 35 25.06 -5.69 -11.48
C THR A 35 26.47 -6.25 -11.33
N THR A 36 26.68 -7.49 -11.79
CA THR A 36 27.99 -8.16 -11.80
C THR A 36 29.02 -7.35 -12.59
N ARG A 37 30.16 -7.03 -11.96
CA ARG A 37 31.23 -6.24 -12.58
C ARG A 37 32.20 -7.13 -13.36
N THR A 38 31.95 -7.30 -14.66
CA THR A 38 32.86 -8.02 -15.57
C THR A 38 34.16 -7.23 -15.77
N THR A 39 35.30 -7.89 -15.61
CA THR A 39 36.65 -7.33 -15.84
C THR A 39 37.01 -7.26 -17.32
N ALA A 40 37.63 -6.16 -17.75
CA ALA A 40 38.32 -6.03 -19.03
C ALA A 40 39.68 -5.33 -18.81
N THR A 41 40.69 -5.70 -19.60
CA THR A 41 42.11 -5.48 -19.27
C THR A 41 42.90 -4.83 -20.41
N THR A 42 43.53 -3.68 -20.15
CA THR A 42 44.60 -3.06 -20.98
C THR A 42 45.40 -2.04 -20.11
N PRO A 43 46.61 -1.58 -20.48
CA PRO A 43 47.75 -1.89 -19.60
C PRO A 43 48.61 -0.72 -19.09
N ARG A 44 49.15 -0.93 -17.89
CA ARG A 44 50.54 -0.65 -17.42
C ARG A 44 51.25 0.61 -17.95
N THR A 45 51.42 1.58 -17.04
CA THR A 45 52.66 2.35 -16.87
C THR A 45 53.06 2.37 -15.39
N THR A 46 54.32 2.67 -15.08
CA THR A 46 54.97 2.29 -13.81
C THR A 46 55.56 3.45 -13.01
N THR A 47 55.34 3.45 -11.70
CA THR A 47 56.25 3.99 -10.66
C THR A 47 56.06 3.22 -9.35
N THR A 48 57.06 3.26 -8.47
CA THR A 48 57.18 2.42 -7.25
C THR A 48 57.77 3.28 -6.08
N PRO A 49 58.02 2.78 -4.85
CA PRO A 49 57.13 3.10 -3.72
C PRO A 49 57.79 3.77 -2.48
N GLU A 50 56.96 4.34 -1.60
CA GLU A 50 57.21 4.62 -0.17
C GLU A 50 55.83 4.82 0.51
N GLY A 51 55.60 4.77 1.83
CA GLY A 51 56.44 4.50 3.00
C GLY A 51 55.55 4.09 4.19
N ALA A 52 56.06 3.92 5.42
CA ALA A 52 55.34 3.24 6.52
C ALA A 52 55.01 4.10 7.77
N ARG A 53 54.06 3.60 8.59
CA ARG A 53 53.68 4.02 9.97
C ARG A 53 52.79 5.30 10.03
N THR A 54 52.04 5.62 11.10
CA THR A 54 52.06 5.16 12.52
C THR A 54 50.65 5.17 13.18
N ARG A 55 50.57 4.69 14.44
CA ARG A 55 49.38 4.58 15.33
C ARG A 55 48.82 5.91 15.88
N ARG A 56 47.63 5.79 16.52
CA ARG A 56 47.07 6.44 17.75
C ARG A 56 45.66 7.03 17.50
N ASP A 57 44.70 7.11 18.42
CA ASP A 57 44.35 6.54 19.75
C ASP A 57 42.88 7.02 20.01
N SER A 58 41.93 6.43 20.77
CA SER A 58 41.76 5.29 21.70
C SER A 58 40.42 4.56 21.35
N ALA A 59 39.75 3.61 22.03
CA ALA A 59 39.60 3.10 23.42
C ALA A 59 38.94 4.08 24.43
N ASN A 60 38.08 3.70 25.39
CA ASN A 60 37.34 2.46 25.74
C ASN A 60 36.08 2.87 26.60
N ASP A 61 35.23 2.08 27.28
CA ASP A 61 35.16 0.66 27.70
C ASP A 61 33.69 0.21 27.97
N GLU A 62 33.44 -1.01 28.52
CA GLU A 62 32.14 -1.52 29.00
C GLU A 62 32.03 -1.70 30.55
N GLY A 63 30.84 -2.07 31.06
CA GLY A 63 30.62 -2.70 32.40
C GLY A 63 29.96 -1.83 33.49
N GLY A 64 29.34 -2.39 34.55
CA GLY A 64 28.94 -3.78 34.80
C GLY A 64 28.62 -4.13 36.28
N GLN A 65 27.50 -4.84 36.52
CA GLN A 65 27.13 -5.65 37.73
C GLN A 65 26.69 -5.03 39.10
N LYS A 66 25.54 -5.54 39.62
CA LYS A 66 25.22 -6.14 40.95
C LYS A 66 25.85 -5.58 42.27
N VAL A 67 25.19 -5.52 43.45
CA VAL A 67 23.79 -5.73 43.95
C VAL A 67 23.55 -4.72 45.12
N VAL A 68 22.40 -4.53 45.80
CA VAL A 68 21.79 -5.31 46.94
C VAL A 68 20.54 -4.52 47.42
N GLY A 69 19.51 -5.15 48.04
CA GLY A 69 18.69 -4.46 49.09
C GLY A 69 17.14 -4.57 49.03
N GLY A 70 16.52 -5.04 50.12
CA GLY A 70 15.11 -4.78 50.51
C GLY A 70 15.05 -3.79 51.70
N PRO A 71 13.94 -3.64 52.46
CA PRO A 71 12.75 -4.53 52.59
C PRO A 71 11.39 -3.79 52.52
N GLY A 72 10.28 -4.48 52.87
CA GLY A 72 9.08 -3.83 53.44
C GLY A 72 7.71 -4.26 52.87
N SER A 73 6.98 -5.07 53.63
CA SER A 73 5.50 -5.20 53.53
C SER A 73 4.83 -4.39 54.66
N PRO A 74 3.51 -4.23 54.62
CA PRO A 74 2.70 -4.99 55.58
C PRO A 74 1.49 -5.70 54.95
N ALA A 75 0.82 -6.56 55.73
CA ALA A 75 -0.38 -7.28 55.32
C ALA A 75 -1.45 -7.27 56.45
N VAL A 76 -2.72 -7.23 56.05
CA VAL A 76 -3.94 -7.43 56.87
C VAL A 76 -4.95 -8.08 55.89
N THR A 77 -5.35 -9.37 55.91
CA THR A 77 -5.98 -10.26 56.91
C THR A 77 -7.47 -10.02 57.16
N GLY A 78 -8.29 -11.09 57.05
CA GLY A 78 -9.76 -11.08 57.13
C GLY A 78 -10.44 -11.15 55.73
N ALA A 79 -11.02 -12.23 55.20
CA ALA A 79 -11.52 -13.55 55.64
C ALA A 79 -13.06 -13.66 55.76
N THR A 80 -13.61 -14.88 55.56
CA THR A 80 -15.04 -15.22 55.30
C THR A 80 -15.56 -14.71 53.94
N GLY A 81 -16.50 -15.36 53.21
CA GLY A 81 -17.38 -16.52 53.45
C GLY A 81 -18.82 -16.16 53.01
N ALA A 82 -19.66 -17.01 52.41
CA ALA A 82 -19.55 -18.43 52.03
C ALA A 82 -20.48 -18.73 50.81
N ASP A 83 -20.64 -20.01 50.43
CA ASP A 83 -21.49 -20.49 49.32
C ASP A 83 -23.00 -20.27 49.53
N THR A 84 -23.79 -20.20 48.44
CA THR A 84 -24.93 -21.15 48.25
C THR A 84 -25.59 -21.15 46.86
N ALA A 85 -25.88 -22.39 46.40
CA ALA A 85 -27.09 -22.90 45.73
C ALA A 85 -27.66 -22.28 44.43
N THR A 86 -27.95 -23.17 43.47
CA THR A 86 -28.78 -22.97 42.28
C THR A 86 -30.16 -23.63 42.46
N VAL A 87 -31.24 -23.00 41.97
CA VAL A 87 -32.56 -23.65 41.72
C VAL A 87 -33.15 -23.05 40.41
N PRO A 88 -33.76 -23.85 39.51
CA PRO A 88 -34.14 -23.42 38.15
C PRO A 88 -35.64 -23.07 37.99
N SER A 89 -36.03 -22.63 36.78
CA SER A 89 -37.44 -22.48 36.36
C SER A 89 -37.70 -23.12 35.00
N THR A 90 -38.70 -24.00 34.98
CA THR A 90 -39.39 -24.59 33.81
C THR A 90 -40.73 -23.85 33.59
N GLN A 91 -41.51 -23.96 32.50
CA GLN A 91 -41.57 -24.89 31.36
C GLN A 91 -42.46 -24.30 30.22
N GLN A 92 -42.44 -24.92 29.03
CA GLN A 92 -43.48 -24.89 27.96
C GLN A 92 -43.73 -23.54 27.22
N GLY A 93 -44.14 -23.51 25.93
CA GLY A 93 -44.51 -24.61 25.02
C GLY A 93 -44.25 -24.32 23.52
N VAL A 94 -44.48 -25.33 22.68
CA VAL A 94 -44.04 -25.48 21.26
C VAL A 94 -45.27 -25.90 20.41
N PRO A 95 -45.54 -25.35 19.20
CA PRO A 95 -45.03 -25.94 17.93
C PRO A 95 -44.91 -24.96 16.72
N ALA A 96 -44.47 -25.37 15.52
CA ALA A 96 -43.40 -26.29 15.09
C ALA A 96 -43.24 -26.20 13.54
N GLY A 97 -42.06 -26.55 13.02
CA GLY A 97 -41.82 -26.68 11.57
C GLY A 97 -40.62 -25.84 11.08
N GLY A 98 -39.65 -26.39 10.33
CA GLY A 98 -39.41 -27.79 9.99
C GLY A 98 -37.93 -27.99 9.66
N VAL A 99 -37.37 -29.17 9.96
CA VAL A 99 -35.90 -29.36 10.03
C VAL A 99 -35.38 -30.29 8.95
N ALA A 100 -34.35 -29.85 8.24
CA ALA A 100 -33.35 -30.71 7.61
C ALA A 100 -32.04 -29.93 7.47
N ALA A 101 -30.85 -30.42 7.80
CA ALA A 101 -30.39 -31.55 8.59
C ALA A 101 -28.85 -31.36 8.64
N ALA A 102 -28.28 -30.89 9.75
CA ALA A 102 -26.86 -30.59 9.81
C ALA A 102 -26.03 -31.89 9.89
N GLY A 103 -25.35 -32.26 8.80
CA GLY A 103 -24.41 -33.38 8.81
C GLY A 103 -23.19 -33.08 9.68
N THR A 104 -22.96 -33.89 10.71
CA THR A 104 -21.83 -33.72 11.63
C THR A 104 -20.51 -34.06 10.94
N VAL A 105 -19.75 -33.05 10.53
CA VAL A 105 -18.36 -33.21 10.07
C VAL A 105 -17.43 -32.98 11.26
N GLY A 106 -16.60 -33.98 11.58
CA GLY A 106 -15.74 -33.96 12.76
C GLY A 106 -14.61 -32.94 12.68
N SER A 107 -14.09 -32.53 13.85
CA SER A 107 -12.96 -31.61 13.97
C SER A 107 -11.68 -32.17 13.35
N SER A 108 -11.37 -31.77 12.13
CA SER A 108 -10.01 -31.79 11.59
C SER A 108 -9.38 -30.41 11.76
N THR A 109 -8.25 -30.33 12.46
CA THR A 109 -7.47 -29.10 12.60
C THR A 109 -6.86 -28.72 11.25
N GLY A 110 -7.54 -27.85 10.50
CA GLY A 110 -7.16 -27.50 9.13
C GLY A 110 -7.45 -26.04 8.80
N ALA A 111 -6.38 -25.25 8.71
CA ALA A 111 -6.32 -23.89 8.18
C ALA A 111 -7.39 -22.89 8.67
N ALA A 112 -6.99 -22.05 9.63
CA ALA A 112 -7.54 -20.69 9.71
C ALA A 112 -7.13 -19.92 8.44
N LEU A 113 -7.92 -20.04 7.36
CA LEU A 113 -7.86 -19.09 6.26
C LEU A 113 -8.13 -17.70 6.83
N ALA A 114 -7.24 -16.74 6.53
CA ALA A 114 -7.33 -15.39 7.07
C ALA A 114 -8.75 -14.82 6.88
N LEU A 115 -9.33 -14.27 7.95
CA LEU A 115 -10.71 -13.77 7.97
C LEU A 115 -10.94 -12.79 6.82
N ARG A 116 -11.59 -13.27 5.76
CA ARG A 116 -11.84 -12.55 4.51
C ARG A 116 -12.84 -11.43 4.80
N PRO A 117 -12.43 -10.16 4.83
CA PRO A 117 -13.29 -9.08 5.29
C PRO A 117 -14.37 -8.78 4.26
N PHE A 118 -15.44 -8.17 4.75
CA PHE A 118 -16.65 -7.74 4.03
C PHE A 118 -17.57 -8.90 3.62
N SER A 119 -18.82 -8.55 3.31
CA SER A 119 -19.84 -9.48 2.84
C SER A 119 -19.38 -10.31 1.64
N SER A 120 -19.98 -11.49 1.44
CA SER A 120 -19.68 -12.35 0.28
C SER A 120 -20.00 -11.69 -1.07
N ASN A 121 -20.99 -10.80 -1.11
CA ASN A 121 -21.36 -9.98 -2.27
C ASN A 121 -20.61 -8.63 -2.36
N SER A 122 -19.66 -8.36 -1.46
CA SER A 122 -18.78 -7.20 -1.56
C SER A 122 -18.02 -7.21 -2.90
N PRO A 123 -17.74 -6.06 -3.53
CA PRO A 123 -16.85 -6.00 -4.69
C PRO A 123 -15.46 -6.58 -4.39
N TRP A 124 -14.98 -6.54 -3.14
CA TRP A 124 -13.73 -7.22 -2.75
C TRP A 124 -13.82 -8.74 -2.88
N ASN A 125 -15.01 -9.30 -2.65
CA ASN A 125 -15.24 -10.74 -2.55
C ASN A 125 -15.91 -11.38 -3.78
N THR A 126 -16.37 -10.55 -4.72
CA THR A 126 -17.03 -10.98 -5.96
C THR A 126 -16.02 -11.28 -7.07
N ALA A 127 -16.20 -12.42 -7.76
CA ALA A 127 -15.40 -12.81 -8.91
C ALA A 127 -15.85 -12.09 -10.20
N VAL A 128 -14.91 -11.82 -11.10
CA VAL A 128 -15.11 -11.05 -12.35
C VAL A 128 -14.50 -11.71 -13.59
N GLU A 129 -13.92 -12.90 -13.48
CA GLU A 129 -13.37 -13.70 -14.59
C GLU A 129 -14.28 -13.74 -15.82
N ASN A 130 -15.59 -13.93 -15.62
CA ASN A 130 -16.60 -14.02 -16.68
C ASN A 130 -17.37 -12.70 -16.92
N ALA A 131 -17.03 -11.61 -16.22
CA ALA A 131 -17.68 -10.31 -16.42
C ALA A 131 -17.29 -9.66 -17.76
N ALA A 132 -18.20 -8.85 -18.31
CA ALA A 132 -17.97 -8.10 -19.55
C ALA A 132 -16.81 -7.09 -19.43
N ILE A 133 -16.23 -6.71 -20.56
CA ILE A 133 -15.16 -5.70 -20.65
C ILE A 133 -15.75 -4.36 -21.08
N ASP A 134 -15.33 -3.27 -20.43
CA ASP A 134 -15.77 -1.93 -20.81
C ASP A 134 -15.26 -1.57 -22.21
N ARG A 135 -16.14 -1.00 -23.05
CA ARG A 135 -15.80 -0.56 -24.42
C ARG A 135 -14.63 0.44 -24.45
N ARG A 136 -14.42 1.19 -23.36
CA ARG A 136 -13.35 2.17 -23.16
C ARG A 136 -12.05 1.54 -22.65
N SER A 137 -12.03 0.24 -22.34
CA SER A 137 -10.91 -0.43 -21.66
C SER A 137 -9.55 -0.18 -22.31
N ARG A 138 -9.43 -0.14 -23.64
CA ARG A 138 -8.15 0.16 -24.31
C ARG A 138 -7.68 1.59 -24.00
N GLN A 139 -8.56 2.57 -24.13
CA GLN A 139 -8.27 3.98 -23.84
C GLN A 139 -7.92 4.18 -22.36
N TRP A 140 -8.69 3.58 -21.45
CA TRP A 140 -8.47 3.65 -20.01
C TRP A 140 -7.14 3.04 -19.58
N ILE A 141 -6.76 1.88 -20.13
CA ILE A 141 -5.48 1.22 -19.85
C ILE A 141 -4.29 2.06 -20.38
N THR A 142 -4.37 2.60 -21.60
CA THR A 142 -3.34 3.52 -22.11
C THR A 142 -3.24 4.81 -21.27
N GLY A 143 -4.38 5.38 -20.86
CA GLY A 143 -4.41 6.56 -19.99
C GLY A 143 -3.79 6.29 -18.62
N ALA A 144 -4.05 5.12 -18.04
CA ALA A 144 -3.56 4.72 -16.72
C ALA A 144 -2.03 4.64 -16.63
N GLN A 145 -1.37 4.38 -17.75
CA GLN A 145 0.08 4.35 -17.86
C GLN A 145 0.70 5.76 -18.02
N GLN A 146 -0.08 6.82 -18.23
CA GLN A 146 0.41 8.16 -18.50
C GLN A 146 0.28 9.10 -17.30
N ARG A 147 1.41 9.60 -16.80
CA ARG A 147 1.46 10.72 -15.85
C ARG A 147 1.39 12.07 -16.57
N LEU A 148 0.69 13.02 -15.98
CA LEU A 148 0.64 14.42 -16.38
C LEU A 148 1.58 15.23 -15.48
N GLY A 149 2.83 15.42 -15.90
CA GLY A 149 3.80 16.23 -15.17
C GLY A 149 3.76 17.70 -15.60
N VAL A 150 4.15 18.61 -14.72
CA VAL A 150 4.59 19.95 -15.12
C VAL A 150 6.10 19.91 -15.33
N VAL A 151 6.56 20.48 -16.44
CA VAL A 151 7.98 20.66 -16.74
C VAL A 151 8.26 22.15 -16.79
N GLU A 152 9.06 22.59 -15.83
CA GLU A 152 9.60 23.94 -15.77
C GLU A 152 11.03 23.94 -16.33
N GLN A 153 11.36 24.97 -17.10
CA GLN A 153 12.70 25.18 -17.66
C GLN A 153 13.04 26.65 -17.48
N ALA A 154 14.25 26.97 -17.04
CA ALA A 154 14.67 28.35 -16.83
C ALA A 154 14.46 29.19 -18.09
N GLY A 155 13.84 30.36 -17.95
CA GLY A 155 13.49 31.24 -19.07
C GLY A 155 12.33 30.77 -19.96
N ARG A 156 11.54 29.76 -19.55
CA ARG A 156 10.37 29.25 -20.30
C ARG A 156 9.14 29.10 -19.41
N ALA A 157 7.97 29.28 -20.01
CA ALA A 157 6.70 29.04 -19.32
C ALA A 157 6.55 27.54 -18.93
N PRO A 158 5.98 27.22 -17.75
CA PRO A 158 5.69 25.84 -17.35
C PRO A 158 4.81 25.11 -18.38
N ARG A 159 5.26 23.96 -18.86
CA ARG A 159 4.52 23.13 -19.84
C ARG A 159 4.02 21.83 -19.21
N ARG A 160 2.83 21.37 -19.59
CA ARG A 160 2.35 20.03 -19.20
C ARG A 160 2.90 18.97 -20.14
N GLU A 161 3.58 17.97 -19.59
CA GLU A 161 4.20 16.88 -20.35
C GLU A 161 3.54 15.54 -19.99
N ARG A 162 3.27 14.70 -21.00
CA ARG A 162 2.76 13.35 -20.80
C ARG A 162 3.92 12.37 -20.74
N ARG A 163 4.05 11.62 -19.65
CA ARG A 163 5.10 10.61 -19.46
C ARG A 163 4.49 9.22 -19.34
N THR A 164 4.71 8.37 -20.34
CA THR A 164 4.27 6.97 -20.34
C THR A 164 5.20 6.13 -19.47
N ILE A 165 4.66 5.50 -18.43
CA ILE A 165 5.39 4.67 -17.48
C ILE A 165 5.31 3.20 -17.90
N ASN A 166 6.36 2.72 -18.58
CA ASN A 166 6.53 1.31 -18.94
C ASN A 166 7.17 0.46 -17.81
N ALA A 167 6.84 0.74 -16.55
CA ALA A 167 7.31 -0.06 -15.43
C ALA A 167 6.60 -1.44 -15.39
N GLY A 168 7.21 -2.40 -14.69
CA GLY A 168 6.54 -3.65 -14.31
C GLY A 168 5.45 -3.45 -13.24
N LEU A 169 4.65 -4.47 -12.99
CA LEU A 169 3.75 -4.52 -11.83
C LEU A 169 4.52 -5.03 -10.61
N PHE A 170 4.76 -4.14 -9.65
CA PHE A 170 5.42 -4.48 -8.39
C PHE A 170 4.40 -4.83 -7.30
N ILE A 171 4.88 -5.43 -6.22
CA ILE A 171 4.12 -5.61 -4.97
C ILE A 171 4.87 -4.88 -3.86
N ASN A 172 4.13 -4.13 -3.05
CA ASN A 172 4.71 -3.29 -2.03
C ASN A 172 4.67 -3.96 -0.67
N THR A 173 5.86 -4.22 -0.12
CA THR A 173 6.10 -4.87 1.17
C THR A 173 6.81 -3.97 2.18
N ARG A 174 7.08 -2.68 1.85
CA ARG A 174 8.00 -1.84 2.68
C ARG A 174 7.65 -0.35 2.83
N ARG A 175 7.06 0.31 1.83
CA ARG A 175 6.91 1.79 1.82
C ARG A 175 5.51 2.17 1.36
N TRP A 176 4.79 3.11 1.97
CA TRP A 176 3.39 3.41 1.56
C TRP A 176 2.48 2.16 1.46
N THR A 177 2.70 1.16 2.31
CA THR A 177 1.76 0.04 2.52
C THR A 177 1.44 -0.05 4.01
N VAL A 178 0.48 -0.87 4.39
CA VAL A 178 -0.31 -0.69 5.61
C VAL A 178 0.10 -1.70 6.69
N PRO A 179 0.50 -1.27 7.91
CA PRO A 179 0.55 -2.16 9.06
C PRO A 179 -0.89 -2.45 9.49
N VAL A 180 -1.22 -3.73 9.59
CA VAL A 180 -2.55 -4.21 9.98
C VAL A 180 -2.40 -5.08 11.22
N VAL A 181 -3.00 -4.61 12.31
CA VAL A 181 -2.99 -5.28 13.62
C VAL A 181 -4.41 -5.67 14.01
N ASP A 182 -4.53 -6.57 14.98
CA ASP A 182 -5.79 -6.90 15.61
C ASP A 182 -5.64 -7.00 17.15
N GLU A 183 -6.54 -7.75 17.79
CA GLU A 183 -6.63 -7.90 19.23
C GLU A 183 -5.59 -8.88 19.83
N GLU A 184 -4.84 -9.62 19.01
CA GLU A 184 -3.83 -10.57 19.51
C GLU A 184 -2.66 -9.84 20.21
N GLY A 185 -2.46 -10.12 21.51
CA GLY A 185 -1.46 -9.43 22.34
C GLY A 185 -1.74 -7.94 22.57
N ALA A 186 -2.94 -7.46 22.25
CA ALA A 186 -3.27 -6.05 22.22
C ALA A 186 -3.51 -5.43 23.62
N VAL A 187 -3.07 -4.18 23.78
CA VAL A 187 -3.33 -3.36 24.98
C VAL A 187 -4.20 -2.13 24.64
N PRO A 188 -5.07 -1.65 25.56
CA PRO A 188 -5.82 -0.42 25.38
C PRO A 188 -4.91 0.79 25.16
N THR A 189 -4.76 1.21 23.90
CA THR A 189 -3.93 2.32 23.48
C THR A 189 -4.81 3.55 23.26
N ARG A 190 -4.55 4.66 23.96
CA ARG A 190 -5.34 5.89 23.83
C ARG A 190 -5.11 6.50 22.45
N VAL A 191 -6.19 6.90 21.76
CA VAL A 191 -6.08 7.54 20.45
C VAL A 191 -6.47 9.02 20.50
N VAL A 192 -5.79 9.85 19.69
CA VAL A 192 -5.93 11.32 19.74
C VAL A 192 -5.93 11.92 18.33
N CYS A 193 -7.02 12.58 17.96
CA CYS A 193 -7.07 13.38 16.74
C CYS A 193 -6.19 14.64 16.87
N ARG A 194 -5.44 14.97 15.82
CA ARG A 194 -4.61 16.19 15.68
C ARG A 194 -5.22 17.19 14.68
N GLN A 195 -6.53 17.16 14.51
CA GLN A 195 -7.34 18.14 13.78
C GLN A 195 -8.45 18.67 14.68
N LEU A 196 -9.05 19.80 14.31
CA LEU A 196 -10.29 20.27 14.92
C LEU A 196 -11.49 19.48 14.36
N PRO A 197 -12.61 19.35 15.10
CA PRO A 197 -13.86 18.87 14.54
C PRO A 197 -14.32 19.76 13.36
N PRO A 198 -14.93 19.19 12.29
CA PRO A 198 -15.30 17.79 12.11
C PRO A 198 -14.20 16.93 11.43
N TYR A 199 -13.02 17.48 11.16
CA TYR A 199 -12.01 16.91 10.24
C TYR A 199 -11.31 15.62 10.71
N CYS A 200 -11.66 15.09 11.88
CA CYS A 200 -11.12 13.84 12.43
C CYS A 200 -11.69 12.57 11.77
N GLY A 201 -12.76 12.68 10.99
CA GLY A 201 -13.57 11.52 10.57
C GLY A 201 -14.30 10.89 11.78
N ASP A 202 -14.50 9.58 11.73
CA ASP A 202 -15.27 8.85 12.76
C ASP A 202 -14.55 8.81 14.12
N GLY A 203 -13.24 9.04 14.11
CA GLY A 203 -12.39 9.02 15.31
C GLY A 203 -12.76 10.06 16.37
N ALA A 204 -13.60 11.06 16.04
CA ALA A 204 -14.11 12.03 17.00
C ALA A 204 -14.88 11.41 18.19
N ARG A 205 -15.33 10.15 18.08
CA ARG A 205 -15.97 9.39 19.18
C ARG A 205 -15.14 8.21 19.70
N VAL A 206 -13.92 8.01 19.17
CA VAL A 206 -13.03 6.89 19.53
C VAL A 206 -11.91 7.42 20.43
N THR A 207 -11.88 6.98 21.69
CA THR A 207 -10.91 7.44 22.70
C THR A 207 -9.75 6.47 22.92
N SER A 208 -9.95 5.18 22.63
CA SER A 208 -8.92 4.14 22.66
C SER A 208 -9.17 3.10 21.57
N LEU A 209 -8.12 2.37 21.21
CA LEU A 209 -8.16 1.17 20.38
C LEU A 209 -7.31 0.08 21.04
N LEU A 210 -7.66 -1.19 20.83
CA LEU A 210 -6.80 -2.31 21.18
C LEU A 210 -5.67 -2.39 20.14
N VAL A 211 -4.42 -2.25 20.58
CA VAL A 211 -3.23 -2.30 19.70
C VAL A 211 -2.10 -3.03 20.42
N PRO A 212 -1.35 -3.95 19.77
CA PRO A 212 -0.17 -4.57 20.37
C PRO A 212 0.85 -3.52 20.84
N ALA A 213 1.63 -3.86 21.86
CA ALA A 213 2.49 -2.88 22.56
C ALA A 213 3.70 -2.44 21.73
N ASP A 214 4.24 -3.38 20.96
CA ASP A 214 5.36 -3.28 20.01
C ASP A 214 4.94 -2.70 18.65
N GLU A 215 3.71 -2.96 18.21
CA GLU A 215 3.20 -2.51 16.91
C GLU A 215 3.01 -1.00 16.77
N SER A 216 3.38 -0.47 15.60
CA SER A 216 3.42 0.98 15.36
C SER A 216 3.08 1.39 13.91
N PRO A 217 2.36 2.51 13.71
CA PRO A 217 2.31 3.19 12.41
C PRO A 217 3.72 3.56 11.92
N LEU A 218 3.95 3.55 10.60
CA LEU A 218 5.20 4.07 10.01
C LEU A 218 5.07 5.56 9.61
N PRO A 219 5.63 6.50 10.40
CA PRO A 219 5.37 7.93 10.26
C PRO A 219 6.18 8.62 9.15
N GLN A 220 7.11 7.91 8.48
CA GLN A 220 7.92 8.42 7.39
C GLN A 220 7.20 8.47 6.03
N TYR A 221 6.00 7.88 5.96
CA TYR A 221 5.10 7.93 4.79
C TYR A 221 3.81 8.67 5.18
N ASP A 222 2.66 8.22 4.70
CA ASP A 222 1.36 8.78 5.09
C ASP A 222 0.93 8.45 6.53
N GLY A 223 1.68 7.62 7.25
CA GLY A 223 1.28 7.15 8.58
C GLY A 223 -0.03 6.37 8.53
N TRP A 224 -0.20 5.54 7.49
CA TRP A 224 -1.28 4.56 7.41
C TRP A 224 -1.12 3.50 8.51
N PHE A 225 -2.25 3.13 9.12
CA PHE A 225 -2.34 2.10 10.15
C PHE A 225 -3.78 1.58 10.18
N THR A 226 -3.98 0.26 10.17
CA THR A 226 -5.31 -0.35 10.38
C THR A 226 -5.31 -1.14 11.68
N VAL A 227 -6.32 -0.89 12.52
CA VAL A 227 -6.63 -1.71 13.69
C VAL A 227 -7.92 -2.48 13.43
N ILE A 228 -7.87 -3.80 13.45
CA ILE A 228 -9.02 -4.69 13.29
C ILE A 228 -9.49 -5.13 14.67
N ASN A 229 -10.72 -4.76 15.06
CA ASN A 229 -11.40 -5.37 16.18
C ASN A 229 -12.30 -6.50 15.64
N ARG A 230 -11.88 -7.75 15.87
CA ARG A 230 -12.60 -8.95 15.45
C ARG A 230 -13.82 -9.21 16.33
N SER A 231 -13.75 -8.90 17.63
CA SER A 231 -14.86 -9.10 18.58
C SER A 231 -16.07 -8.16 18.34
N GLU A 232 -15.83 -6.90 17.96
CA GLU A 232 -16.84 -5.95 17.47
C GLU A 232 -17.22 -6.17 16.00
N GLY A 233 -16.41 -6.89 15.22
CA GLY A 233 -16.60 -7.06 13.77
C GLY A 233 -16.31 -5.79 12.96
N VAL A 234 -15.33 -4.97 13.35
CA VAL A 234 -15.05 -3.66 12.76
C VAL A 234 -13.55 -3.39 12.58
N ALA A 235 -13.19 -2.51 11.65
CA ALA A 235 -11.82 -2.01 11.51
C ALA A 235 -11.77 -0.48 11.55
N TYR A 236 -10.63 0.05 12.00
CA TYR A 236 -10.33 1.48 12.05
C TYR A 236 -9.10 1.75 11.20
N ASP A 237 -9.25 2.53 10.14
CA ASP A 237 -8.16 3.02 9.29
C ASP A 237 -7.75 4.42 9.73
N LEU A 238 -6.47 4.62 10.02
CA LEU A 238 -5.92 5.88 10.48
C LEU A 238 -4.96 6.48 9.44
N TRP A 239 -5.03 7.80 9.23
CA TRP A 239 -4.10 8.57 8.41
C TRP A 239 -3.27 9.53 9.26
N ARG A 240 -1.99 9.69 8.91
CA ARG A 240 -0.94 10.39 9.67
C ARG A 240 -0.86 9.90 11.12
N ALA A 241 -1.08 8.61 11.34
CA ALA A 241 -0.94 7.96 12.62
C ALA A 241 0.53 7.98 13.09
N ARG A 242 0.75 8.21 14.39
CA ARG A 242 2.06 8.30 15.04
C ARG A 242 1.92 7.81 16.48
N ARG A 243 2.63 6.73 16.86
CA ARG A 243 2.76 6.31 18.27
C ARG A 243 3.64 7.33 19.02
N GLY A 244 3.25 7.71 20.23
CA GLY A 244 3.98 8.64 21.09
C GLY A 244 5.20 8.01 21.75
N ARG A 245 6.15 8.83 22.22
CA ARG A 245 7.41 8.37 22.84
C ARG A 245 7.22 7.36 23.98
N ASN A 246 6.12 7.47 24.73
CA ASN A 246 5.82 6.63 25.90
C ASN A 246 4.97 5.38 25.53
N GLY A 247 4.85 5.03 24.24
CA GLY A 247 4.08 3.89 23.74
C GLY A 247 2.56 4.09 23.76
N ASN A 248 1.99 4.44 24.92
CA ASN A 248 0.58 4.29 25.28
C ASN A 248 -0.41 5.25 24.56
N VAL A 249 0.00 5.94 23.50
CA VAL A 249 -0.82 6.91 22.75
C VAL A 249 -0.53 6.82 21.25
N ILE A 250 -1.56 6.72 20.42
CA ILE A 250 -1.47 6.92 18.96
C ILE A 250 -2.21 8.20 18.57
N SER A 251 -1.49 9.15 17.96
CA SER A 251 -2.08 10.38 17.43
C SER A 251 -2.28 10.28 15.92
N TYR A 252 -3.39 10.77 15.38
CA TYR A 252 -3.76 10.68 13.96
C TYR A 252 -4.30 12.02 13.43
N GLN A 253 -4.57 12.16 12.12
CA GLN A 253 -5.29 13.32 11.58
C GLN A 253 -6.64 12.99 10.95
N PHE A 254 -6.83 11.77 10.43
CA PHE A 254 -8.14 11.27 10.02
C PHE A 254 -8.30 9.82 10.46
N MET A 255 -9.53 9.40 10.77
CA MET A 255 -9.89 8.01 11.05
C MET A 255 -11.21 7.64 10.34
N ARG A 256 -11.25 6.47 9.71
CA ARG A 256 -12.46 5.84 9.15
C ARG A 256 -12.76 4.54 9.91
N LYS A 257 -13.99 4.36 10.38
CA LYS A 257 -14.51 3.07 10.84
C LYS A 257 -15.11 2.29 9.67
N TRP A 258 -14.90 0.99 9.65
CA TRP A 258 -15.41 0.03 8.68
C TRP A 258 -16.12 -1.12 9.39
N ASP A 259 -17.22 -1.59 8.83
CA ASP A 259 -17.86 -2.86 9.19
C ASP A 259 -17.19 -4.00 8.42
N LEU A 260 -16.70 -5.03 9.12
CA LEU A 260 -16.06 -6.22 8.54
C LEU A 260 -17.05 -7.21 7.94
N ASN A 261 -18.35 -7.06 8.19
CA ASN A 261 -19.42 -7.84 7.57
C ASN A 261 -20.16 -7.04 6.49
N GLY A 262 -19.97 -5.71 6.47
CA GLY A 262 -20.58 -4.78 5.54
C GLY A 262 -20.00 -4.82 4.11
N PRO A 263 -20.35 -3.86 3.23
CA PRO A 263 -20.04 -3.93 1.80
C PRO A 263 -18.56 -3.63 1.45
N GLY A 264 -17.78 -3.05 2.36
CA GLY A 264 -16.37 -2.69 2.12
C GLY A 264 -16.15 -1.46 1.23
N PHE A 265 -17.16 -0.59 1.12
CA PHE A 265 -17.09 0.70 0.44
C PHE A 265 -18.04 1.72 1.12
N GLN A 266 -18.03 2.98 0.67
CA GLN A 266 -18.79 4.08 1.25
C GLN A 266 -19.64 4.80 0.20
N GLU A 267 -20.59 5.62 0.67
CA GLU A 267 -21.39 6.50 -0.18
C GLU A 267 -20.54 7.49 -1.00
N PRO A 268 -20.94 7.84 -2.24
CA PRO A 268 -20.27 8.83 -3.08
C PRO A 268 -19.91 10.15 -2.38
N ASN A 269 -18.71 10.66 -2.68
CA ASN A 269 -18.07 11.86 -2.15
C ASN A 269 -17.63 11.79 -0.69
N THR A 270 -17.64 10.60 -0.08
CA THR A 270 -17.12 10.37 1.28
C THR A 270 -15.62 10.10 1.26
N VAL A 271 -14.84 10.91 1.99
CA VAL A 271 -13.38 10.71 2.14
C VAL A 271 -13.02 9.58 3.14
N SER A 272 -11.78 9.11 3.05
CA SER A 272 -11.19 8.10 3.95
C SER A 272 -9.71 8.40 4.20
N ALA A 273 -9.02 7.51 4.93
CA ALA A 273 -7.57 7.53 5.08
C ALA A 273 -6.79 7.26 3.76
N ARG A 274 -7.50 6.84 2.69
CA ARG A 274 -7.00 6.59 1.32
C ARG A 274 -7.64 7.57 0.32
N GLY A 275 -6.92 7.98 -0.73
CA GLY A 275 -7.36 8.96 -1.73
C GLY A 275 -8.68 8.60 -2.45
N SER A 276 -8.85 7.33 -2.80
CA SER A 276 -10.09 6.80 -3.41
C SER A 276 -11.29 6.66 -2.46
N GLY A 277 -11.09 6.91 -1.16
CA GLY A 277 -12.13 6.70 -0.13
C GLY A 277 -12.33 5.24 0.29
N LEU A 278 -11.61 4.30 -0.34
CA LEU A 278 -11.63 2.87 -0.02
C LEU A 278 -10.85 2.54 1.28
N PRO A 279 -10.99 1.30 1.82
CA PRO A 279 -10.22 0.89 2.99
C PRO A 279 -8.72 0.76 2.68
N LEU A 280 -7.90 0.87 3.72
CA LEU A 280 -6.45 0.65 3.65
C LEU A 280 -6.13 -0.84 3.59
N PHE A 281 -6.74 -1.64 4.47
CA PHE A 281 -6.51 -3.08 4.59
C PHE A 281 -7.19 -3.94 3.50
N ALA A 282 -8.15 -3.37 2.77
CA ALA A 282 -8.86 -4.09 1.73
C ALA A 282 -7.95 -4.34 0.52
N GLY A 283 -7.90 -5.59 0.05
CA GLY A 283 -7.11 -5.99 -1.10
C GLY A 283 -5.59 -6.07 -0.85
N LEU A 284 -5.13 -6.01 0.39
CA LEU A 284 -3.75 -6.37 0.75
C LEU A 284 -3.55 -7.88 0.61
N ILE A 285 -2.42 -8.28 0.02
CA ILE A 285 -1.95 -9.67 0.02
C ILE A 285 -1.54 -10.05 1.45
N GLN A 286 -2.07 -11.16 1.95
CA GLN A 286 -1.77 -11.70 3.28
C GLN A 286 -0.79 -12.89 3.22
N PRO A 287 0.06 -13.10 4.24
CA PRO A 287 1.07 -14.15 4.21
C PRO A 287 0.46 -15.56 4.22
N GLU A 288 -0.70 -15.76 4.85
CA GLU A 288 -1.44 -17.02 4.87
C GLU A 288 -1.90 -17.42 3.46
N GLU A 289 -2.28 -16.45 2.61
CA GLU A 289 -2.68 -16.68 1.22
C GLU A 289 -1.51 -17.16 0.35
N ILE A 290 -0.33 -16.57 0.55
CA ILE A 290 0.91 -16.98 -0.14
C ILE A 290 1.37 -18.36 0.33
N GLN A 291 1.31 -18.61 1.64
CA GLN A 291 1.61 -19.90 2.24
C GLN A 291 0.65 -20.99 1.72
N ALA A 292 -0.65 -20.69 1.62
CA ALA A 292 -1.65 -21.58 1.03
C ALA A 292 -1.50 -21.74 -0.49
N GLY A 293 -1.09 -20.69 -1.21
CA GLY A 293 -1.06 -20.62 -2.68
C GLY A 293 -2.38 -20.19 -3.31
N ARG A 294 -3.26 -19.53 -2.55
CA ARG A 294 -4.57 -19.06 -2.99
C ARG A 294 -4.86 -17.69 -2.38
N ILE A 295 -5.04 -16.69 -3.24
CA ILE A 295 -5.59 -15.38 -2.88
C ILE A 295 -7.03 -15.37 -3.36
N GLU A 296 -7.98 -15.10 -2.48
CA GLU A 296 -9.42 -15.28 -2.76
C GLU A 296 -10.24 -13.98 -2.73
N HIS A 297 -9.59 -12.83 -2.85
CA HIS A 297 -10.25 -11.53 -2.96
C HIS A 297 -9.65 -10.69 -4.09
N ALA A 298 -10.31 -9.56 -4.39
CA ALA A 298 -9.80 -8.53 -5.27
C ALA A 298 -8.55 -7.90 -4.68
N LEU A 299 -7.50 -7.72 -5.47
CA LEU A 299 -6.29 -7.05 -5.00
C LEU A 299 -6.43 -5.53 -5.10
N ALA A 300 -5.78 -4.80 -4.18
CA ALA A 300 -5.63 -3.36 -4.29
C ALA A 300 -4.50 -3.05 -5.28
N ILE A 301 -4.78 -2.30 -6.36
CA ILE A 301 -3.77 -1.82 -7.30
C ILE A 301 -3.75 -0.29 -7.37
N SER A 302 -2.56 0.27 -7.45
CA SER A 302 -2.34 1.69 -7.73
C SER A 302 -1.59 1.87 -9.05
N LEU A 303 -1.93 2.94 -9.76
CA LEU A 303 -1.52 3.12 -11.16
C LEU A 303 -0.79 4.46 -11.37
N PRO A 304 0.04 4.58 -12.43
CA PRO A 304 0.76 5.82 -12.73
C PRO A 304 -0.13 7.06 -12.85
N GLY A 305 -1.30 6.94 -13.50
CA GLY A 305 -2.24 8.05 -13.69
C GLY A 305 -3.70 7.60 -13.73
N PRO A 306 -4.31 7.17 -12.60
CA PRO A 306 -5.77 7.08 -12.49
C PRO A 306 -6.41 8.46 -12.71
N ALA A 307 -7.66 8.48 -13.15
CA ALA A 307 -8.30 9.68 -13.65
C ALA A 307 -8.46 10.77 -12.58
N GLN A 308 -7.90 11.95 -12.83
CA GLN A 308 -8.16 13.12 -12.00
C GLN A 308 -9.66 13.42 -11.95
N ARG A 309 -10.17 13.79 -10.78
CA ARG A 309 -11.58 14.17 -10.50
C ARG A 309 -12.65 13.10 -10.80
N ASN A 310 -12.38 12.06 -11.58
CA ASN A 310 -13.37 11.07 -12.01
C ASN A 310 -13.17 9.74 -11.28
N TYR A 311 -14.21 9.24 -10.62
CA TYR A 311 -14.20 7.96 -9.90
C TYR A 311 -15.47 7.15 -10.20
N VAL A 312 -15.47 5.87 -9.83
CA VAL A 312 -16.63 4.98 -9.90
C VAL A 312 -16.72 4.15 -8.63
N GLN A 313 -17.94 3.81 -8.19
CA GLN A 313 -18.12 2.88 -7.07
C GLN A 313 -17.45 1.52 -7.38
N PRO A 314 -16.74 0.89 -6.43
CA PRO A 314 -16.72 1.15 -4.98
C PRO A 314 -15.91 2.35 -4.46
N ALA A 315 -15.15 3.09 -5.27
CA ALA A 315 -14.52 4.31 -4.76
C ALA A 315 -15.59 5.37 -4.42
N SER A 316 -15.32 6.14 -3.37
CA SER A 316 -16.15 7.27 -2.92
C SER A 316 -15.48 8.63 -3.13
N SER A 317 -14.18 8.67 -3.39
CA SER A 317 -13.43 9.87 -3.79
C SER A 317 -12.36 9.52 -4.83
N THR A 318 -11.51 10.47 -5.22
CA THR A 318 -10.29 10.24 -6.01
C THR A 318 -9.31 11.38 -5.80
N ASP A 319 -8.02 11.07 -5.68
CA ASP A 319 -6.93 12.05 -5.74
C ASP A 319 -6.04 11.89 -7.00
N GLY A 320 -6.57 11.18 -8.01
CA GLY A 320 -5.87 10.80 -9.23
C GLY A 320 -5.26 11.96 -10.02
N VAL A 321 -4.18 11.66 -10.75
CA VAL A 321 -3.33 12.64 -11.47
C VAL A 321 -3.24 12.39 -12.99
N GLY A 322 -4.02 11.44 -13.50
CA GLY A 322 -4.14 11.13 -14.92
C GLY A 322 -5.18 11.98 -15.65
N GLN A 323 -5.40 11.67 -16.93
CA GLN A 323 -6.40 12.34 -17.76
C GLN A 323 -7.82 12.07 -17.24
N LEU A 324 -8.77 12.99 -17.48
CA LEU A 324 -10.21 12.77 -17.18
C LEU A 324 -10.76 11.51 -17.87
N SER A 325 -10.18 11.14 -19.01
CA SER A 325 -10.45 9.96 -19.82
C SER A 325 -9.48 8.78 -19.55
N SER A 326 -8.77 8.80 -18.41
CA SER A 326 -8.04 7.65 -17.89
C SER A 326 -8.99 6.69 -17.15
N ILE A 327 -8.45 5.60 -16.61
CA ILE A 327 -9.20 4.69 -15.73
C ILE A 327 -9.61 5.43 -14.42
N PRO A 328 -10.89 5.47 -14.04
CA PRO A 328 -11.31 6.07 -12.78
C PRO A 328 -10.88 5.21 -11.57
N GLU A 329 -10.68 5.83 -10.41
CA GLU A 329 -10.50 5.08 -9.17
C GLU A 329 -11.80 4.35 -8.79
N GLY A 330 -11.66 3.21 -8.11
CA GLY A 330 -12.71 2.23 -7.89
C GLY A 330 -12.99 1.32 -9.09
N ALA A 331 -12.51 1.65 -10.30
CA ALA A 331 -12.67 0.77 -11.44
C ALA A 331 -11.98 -0.58 -11.20
N ARG A 332 -12.62 -1.65 -11.68
CA ARG A 332 -12.13 -3.01 -11.54
C ARG A 332 -11.40 -3.45 -12.81
N ILE A 333 -10.13 -3.81 -12.69
CA ILE A 333 -9.38 -4.44 -13.78
C ILE A 333 -9.23 -5.94 -13.54
N LYS A 334 -9.12 -6.73 -14.60
CA LYS A 334 -8.73 -8.14 -14.55
C LYS A 334 -7.66 -8.44 -15.58
N LEU A 335 -6.82 -9.43 -15.29
CA LEU A 335 -5.76 -9.90 -16.16
C LEU A 335 -6.36 -10.68 -17.33
N ARG A 336 -5.86 -10.45 -18.56
CA ARG A 336 -6.27 -11.18 -19.76
C ARG A 336 -6.10 -12.70 -19.58
N SER A 337 -7.07 -13.48 -20.04
CA SER A 337 -7.09 -14.94 -19.88
C SER A 337 -5.85 -15.63 -20.46
N SER A 338 -5.28 -15.09 -21.55
CA SER A 338 -4.07 -15.57 -22.22
C SER A 338 -2.77 -15.41 -21.43
N VAL A 339 -2.74 -14.58 -20.38
CA VAL A 339 -1.51 -14.27 -19.64
C VAL A 339 -1.25 -15.34 -18.58
N THR A 340 -0.05 -15.92 -18.61
CA THR A 340 0.42 -17.01 -17.74
C THR A 340 1.89 -16.82 -17.37
N LEU A 341 2.41 -17.51 -16.35
CA LEU A 341 3.85 -17.51 -16.05
C LEU A 341 4.69 -17.99 -17.24
N ALA A 342 4.17 -18.95 -18.01
CA ALA A 342 4.78 -19.40 -19.26
C ALA A 342 4.81 -18.31 -20.34
N SER A 343 3.79 -17.44 -20.40
CA SER A 343 3.82 -16.26 -21.28
C SER A 343 4.81 -15.20 -20.78
N LEU A 344 4.92 -15.00 -19.46
CA LEU A 344 5.81 -13.99 -18.87
C LEU A 344 7.28 -14.27 -19.20
N ASN A 345 7.73 -15.52 -19.05
CA ASN A 345 9.09 -15.96 -19.41
C ASN A 345 9.44 -15.85 -20.91
N ARG A 346 8.49 -15.48 -21.77
CA ARG A 346 8.68 -15.29 -23.22
C ARG A 346 8.52 -13.84 -23.68
N ARG A 347 8.17 -12.91 -22.78
CA ARG A 347 8.02 -11.49 -23.12
C ARG A 347 9.36 -10.82 -23.29
N VAL A 348 9.55 -10.12 -24.39
CA VAL A 348 10.54 -9.06 -24.51
C VAL A 348 9.90 -7.76 -23.97
N ASP A 349 10.70 -6.77 -23.55
CA ASP A 349 10.18 -5.43 -23.24
C ASP A 349 9.46 -4.85 -24.47
N ALA A 350 8.23 -4.36 -24.32
CA ALA A 350 7.44 -3.78 -25.41
C ALA A 350 8.13 -2.61 -26.13
N ARG A 351 9.08 -1.93 -25.47
CA ARG A 351 9.93 -0.90 -26.12
C ARG A 351 10.82 -1.46 -27.23
N CYS A 352 11.10 -2.76 -27.23
CA CYS A 352 11.87 -3.40 -28.28
C CYS A 352 11.11 -3.56 -29.60
N ASP A 353 9.82 -3.23 -29.63
CA ASP A 353 9.00 -3.14 -30.84
C ASP A 353 8.62 -1.68 -31.17
N ASP A 354 9.12 -0.71 -30.40
CA ASP A 354 9.03 0.73 -30.66
C ASP A 354 10.23 1.19 -31.52
N PRO A 355 10.00 1.68 -32.77
CA PRO A 355 11.08 2.19 -33.62
C PRO A 355 11.86 3.37 -33.01
N ALA A 356 11.29 4.09 -32.04
CA ALA A 356 11.91 5.24 -31.39
C ALA A 356 12.75 4.89 -30.15
N PHE A 357 12.93 3.61 -29.79
CA PHE A 357 13.56 3.20 -28.52
C PHE A 357 15.10 3.39 -28.43
N GLY A 358 15.68 4.32 -29.19
CA GLY A 358 17.10 4.72 -29.01
C GLY A 358 18.14 3.64 -29.31
N LEU A 359 17.73 2.48 -29.84
CA LEU A 359 18.60 1.60 -30.61
C LEU A 359 18.96 2.35 -31.89
N THR A 360 20.02 3.17 -31.83
CA THR A 360 20.44 4.01 -32.95
C THR A 360 20.56 3.16 -34.20
N ALA A 361 19.74 3.49 -35.20
CA ALA A 361 19.95 3.01 -36.53
C ALA A 361 21.36 3.42 -36.97
N ARG A 362 22.00 2.58 -37.78
CA ARG A 362 23.15 3.00 -38.58
C ARG A 362 22.69 4.06 -39.58
N ASP A 363 23.62 4.78 -40.20
CA ASP A 363 23.30 5.88 -41.13
C ASP A 363 22.50 5.42 -42.38
N ASP A 364 22.45 4.11 -42.63
CA ASP A 364 21.62 3.44 -43.65
C ASP A 364 20.15 3.17 -43.20
N GLY A 365 19.77 3.57 -41.99
CA GLY A 365 18.45 3.32 -41.40
C GLY A 365 18.26 1.93 -40.77
N THR A 366 19.28 1.06 -40.78
CA THR A 366 19.15 -0.29 -40.22
C THR A 366 19.40 -0.33 -38.71
N VAL A 367 18.47 -0.95 -37.97
CA VAL A 367 18.64 -1.24 -36.54
C VAL A 367 19.59 -2.43 -36.38
N ASP A 368 20.69 -2.23 -35.64
CA ASP A 368 21.67 -3.30 -35.43
C ASP A 368 21.05 -4.48 -34.66
N ARG A 369 21.02 -5.65 -35.32
CA ARG A 369 20.42 -6.88 -34.78
C ARG A 369 21.16 -7.42 -33.55
N SER A 370 22.44 -7.09 -33.36
CA SER A 370 23.20 -7.46 -32.16
C SER A 370 22.82 -6.58 -30.96
N VAL A 371 22.68 -5.27 -31.17
CA VAL A 371 22.27 -4.32 -30.12
C VAL A 371 20.80 -4.52 -29.76
N ARG A 372 19.92 -4.80 -30.74
CA ARG A 372 18.55 -5.24 -30.43
C ARG A 372 18.58 -6.54 -29.62
N ARG A 373 19.38 -7.55 -29.97
CA ARG A 373 19.47 -8.81 -29.19
C ARG A 373 20.02 -8.64 -27.76
N SER A 374 20.90 -7.68 -27.50
CA SER A 374 21.44 -7.44 -26.14
C SER A 374 20.53 -6.58 -25.28
N ALA A 375 19.88 -5.55 -25.85
CA ALA A 375 18.90 -4.73 -25.14
C ALA A 375 17.57 -5.48 -24.92
N CYS A 376 17.17 -6.33 -25.86
CA CYS A 376 15.86 -6.98 -25.92
C CYS A 376 15.91 -8.43 -25.46
N THR A 377 16.46 -8.64 -24.26
CA THR A 377 16.40 -9.94 -23.61
C THR A 377 14.97 -10.28 -23.17
N PRO A 378 14.51 -11.53 -23.32
CA PRO A 378 13.25 -11.97 -22.74
C PRO A 378 13.30 -11.86 -21.21
N TYR A 379 12.22 -11.37 -20.60
CA TYR A 379 12.03 -11.34 -19.16
C TYR A 379 12.22 -12.75 -18.60
N ARG A 380 13.15 -12.87 -17.65
CA ARG A 380 13.36 -14.05 -16.82
C ARG A 380 12.99 -13.68 -15.40
N PHE A 381 12.21 -14.53 -14.72
CA PHE A 381 12.02 -14.37 -13.29
C PHE A 381 13.38 -14.35 -12.57
N PRO A 382 13.62 -13.41 -11.65
CA PRO A 382 14.82 -13.37 -10.82
C PRO A 382 15.11 -14.71 -10.11
N GLY A 383 16.40 -14.98 -9.85
CA GLY A 383 16.79 -16.12 -9.02
C GLY A 383 16.18 -15.99 -7.63
N ARG A 384 15.56 -17.06 -7.12
CA ARG A 384 14.72 -17.09 -5.90
C ARG A 384 13.46 -16.20 -5.98
N THR A 385 12.75 -16.19 -7.11
CA THR A 385 11.34 -15.73 -7.18
C THR A 385 10.40 -16.88 -6.74
N ASN A 386 9.43 -16.57 -5.88
CA ASN A 386 8.40 -17.51 -5.47
C ASN A 386 7.34 -17.70 -6.57
N ARG A 387 7.39 -18.82 -7.31
CA ARG A 387 6.41 -19.09 -8.38
C ARG A 387 5.04 -19.45 -7.84
N LYS A 388 4.94 -20.07 -6.66
CA LYS A 388 3.67 -20.34 -5.98
C LYS A 388 2.93 -19.03 -5.66
N ALA A 389 3.67 -18.01 -5.18
CA ALA A 389 3.12 -16.66 -5.00
C ALA A 389 2.67 -16.05 -6.35
N ALA A 390 3.53 -16.09 -7.38
CA ALA A 390 3.20 -15.56 -8.71
C ALA A 390 1.98 -16.26 -9.34
N GLU A 391 1.80 -17.56 -9.13
CA GLU A 391 0.64 -18.35 -9.55
C GLU A 391 -0.64 -17.96 -8.79
N ALA A 392 -0.57 -17.82 -7.46
CA ALA A 392 -1.68 -17.33 -6.64
C ALA A 392 -2.13 -15.92 -7.08
N LEU A 393 -1.18 -15.01 -7.29
CA LEU A 393 -1.41 -13.64 -7.74
C LEU A 393 -2.03 -13.58 -9.15
N ILE A 394 -1.46 -14.31 -10.12
CA ILE A 394 -2.01 -14.35 -11.49
C ILE A 394 -3.40 -14.99 -11.53
N SER A 395 -3.66 -15.97 -10.65
CA SER A 395 -4.99 -16.58 -10.51
C SER A 395 -6.00 -15.61 -9.92
N ALA A 396 -5.65 -14.90 -8.84
CA ALA A 396 -6.51 -13.88 -8.24
C ALA A 396 -6.77 -12.71 -9.21
N LEU A 397 -5.74 -12.21 -9.90
CA LEU A 397 -5.88 -11.13 -10.88
C LEU A 397 -6.74 -11.51 -12.11
N LYS A 398 -6.94 -12.81 -12.39
CA LYS A 398 -7.95 -13.27 -13.37
C LYS A 398 -9.33 -13.43 -12.76
N ARG A 399 -9.42 -14.19 -11.65
CA ARG A 399 -10.66 -14.61 -10.99
C ARG A 399 -11.38 -13.45 -10.34
N TYR A 400 -10.68 -12.72 -9.48
CA TYR A 400 -11.20 -11.58 -8.74
C TYR A 400 -10.77 -10.26 -9.35
N GLY A 401 -9.61 -10.16 -10.00
CA GLY A 401 -9.08 -8.90 -10.52
C GLY A 401 -8.49 -8.00 -9.43
N ALA A 402 -8.30 -6.72 -9.76
CA ALA A 402 -7.84 -5.70 -8.84
C ALA A 402 -8.69 -4.42 -8.95
N ILE A 403 -8.96 -3.77 -7.82
CA ILE A 403 -9.62 -2.45 -7.77
C ILE A 403 -8.53 -1.38 -7.84
N VAL A 404 -8.72 -0.35 -8.67
CA VAL A 404 -7.84 0.83 -8.68
C VAL A 404 -8.10 1.65 -7.41
N VAL A 405 -7.16 1.66 -6.47
CA VAL A 405 -7.35 2.26 -5.14
C VAL A 405 -6.59 3.57 -4.89
N ASP A 406 -5.58 3.87 -5.70
CA ASP A 406 -4.67 4.99 -5.46
C ASP A 406 -3.83 5.30 -6.72
N ARG A 407 -3.01 6.36 -6.62
CA ARG A 407 -1.98 6.72 -7.59
C ARG A 407 -0.58 6.32 -7.11
N SER A 408 0.31 5.99 -8.04
CA SER A 408 1.68 5.56 -7.73
C SER A 408 2.68 6.03 -8.79
N ARG A 409 4.00 5.85 -8.56
CA ARG A 409 5.04 6.17 -9.58
C ARG A 409 5.19 5.05 -10.62
N VAL A 410 4.86 3.82 -10.25
CA VAL A 410 4.84 2.60 -11.07
C VAL A 410 3.60 1.76 -10.71
N PRO A 411 3.08 0.88 -11.58
CA PRO A 411 1.97 -0.01 -11.22
C PRO A 411 2.33 -0.87 -10.01
N THR A 412 1.49 -0.87 -8.97
CA THR A 412 1.83 -1.43 -7.65
C THR A 412 0.64 -2.10 -7.00
N LEU A 413 0.80 -3.35 -6.57
CA LEU A 413 -0.07 -4.03 -5.60
C LEU A 413 0.44 -3.81 -4.16
N TYR A 414 -0.38 -4.11 -3.16
CA TYR A 414 -0.02 -3.96 -1.75
C TYR A 414 -0.05 -5.29 -0.99
N ALA A 415 0.88 -5.44 -0.04
CA ALA A 415 0.92 -6.53 0.93
C ALA A 415 0.97 -5.97 2.36
N LYS A 416 0.52 -6.76 3.36
CA LYS A 416 0.61 -6.39 4.79
C LYS A 416 2.03 -5.97 5.16
N LEU A 417 2.21 -4.82 5.81
CA LEU A 417 3.53 -4.24 6.08
C LEU A 417 4.26 -4.91 7.27
N ASN A 418 3.53 -5.14 8.35
CA ASN A 418 4.01 -5.78 9.58
C ASN A 418 4.03 -7.31 9.42
N TYR A 419 4.85 -7.78 8.49
CA TYR A 419 5.16 -9.20 8.32
C TYR A 419 6.55 -9.36 7.69
N ASP A 420 7.33 -10.35 8.16
CA ASP A 420 8.63 -10.66 7.57
C ASP A 420 8.47 -11.51 6.30
N TRP A 421 8.27 -10.83 5.17
CA TRP A 421 8.20 -11.45 3.85
C TRP A 421 9.48 -12.15 3.39
N SER A 422 10.61 -11.99 4.11
CA SER A 422 11.84 -12.74 3.85
C SER A 422 11.81 -14.17 4.40
N GLN A 423 10.86 -14.49 5.30
CA GLN A 423 10.66 -15.85 5.80
C GLN A 423 10.49 -16.86 4.66
N PRO A 424 11.06 -18.07 4.78
CA PRO A 424 11.01 -19.06 3.72
C PRO A 424 9.63 -19.71 3.61
N LEU A 425 9.17 -19.93 2.37
CA LEU A 425 7.95 -20.69 2.08
C LEU A 425 8.07 -22.12 2.63
N ARG A 426 7.00 -22.61 3.28
CA ARG A 426 6.93 -23.98 3.84
C ARG A 426 5.69 -24.73 3.38
N ASP A 427 5.66 -26.05 3.56
CA ASP A 427 4.44 -26.85 3.48
C ASP A 427 3.72 -26.96 4.85
N PRO A 428 2.53 -27.58 4.94
CA PRO A 428 1.82 -27.79 6.21
C PRO A 428 2.56 -28.70 7.21
N GLN A 429 3.64 -29.37 6.79
CA GLN A 429 4.53 -30.16 7.64
C GLN A 429 5.78 -29.35 8.07
N GLY A 430 5.82 -28.05 7.78
CA GLY A 430 6.90 -27.14 8.15
C GLY A 430 8.18 -27.28 7.30
N ARG A 431 8.20 -28.14 6.29
CA ARG A 431 9.39 -28.37 5.44
C ARG A 431 9.59 -27.19 4.50
N LEU A 432 10.86 -26.79 4.31
CA LEU A 432 11.23 -25.69 3.44
C LEU A 432 10.97 -26.02 1.96
N LEU A 433 10.41 -25.06 1.21
CA LEU A 433 10.07 -25.21 -0.20
C LEU A 433 11.02 -24.44 -1.14
N ASP A 434 11.26 -25.01 -2.31
CA ASP A 434 11.93 -24.35 -3.43
C ASP A 434 11.04 -23.27 -4.09
N GLY A 435 11.61 -22.52 -5.04
CA GLY A 435 10.87 -21.51 -5.81
C GLY A 435 9.72 -22.05 -6.67
N ASN A 436 9.50 -23.36 -6.76
CA ASN A 436 8.38 -24.02 -7.44
C ASN A 436 7.39 -24.67 -6.44
N GLY A 437 7.55 -24.47 -5.13
CA GLY A 437 6.71 -25.11 -4.11
C GLY A 437 7.02 -26.60 -3.84
N ARG A 438 8.17 -27.12 -4.27
CA ARG A 438 8.61 -28.50 -3.98
C ARG A 438 9.40 -28.54 -2.68
N ALA A 439 9.18 -29.58 -1.86
CA ALA A 439 9.93 -29.77 -0.63
C ALA A 439 11.42 -30.02 -0.92
N LEU A 440 12.29 -29.29 -0.23
CA LEU A 440 13.74 -29.44 -0.36
C LEU A 440 14.21 -30.75 0.26
N THR A 441 15.08 -31.46 -0.45
CA THR A 441 15.72 -32.69 0.02
C THR A 441 16.86 -32.37 1.01
N GLN A 442 17.22 -33.32 1.87
CA GLN A 442 18.33 -33.13 2.82
C GLN A 442 19.65 -32.78 2.12
N ALA A 443 19.91 -33.31 0.92
CA ALA A 443 21.08 -32.96 0.13
C ALA A 443 21.09 -31.48 -0.32
N GLN A 444 19.92 -30.91 -0.63
CA GLN A 444 19.78 -29.49 -0.97
C GLN A 444 19.89 -28.57 0.27
N LEU A 445 19.48 -29.06 1.45
CA LEU A 445 19.63 -28.33 2.72
C LEU A 445 21.07 -28.38 3.26
N ASN A 446 21.81 -29.45 2.97
CA ASN A 446 23.21 -29.63 3.37
C ASN A 446 24.19 -28.87 2.44
N ALA A 447 23.77 -28.48 1.24
CA ALA A 447 24.55 -27.60 0.38
C ALA A 447 24.53 -26.18 0.95
N SER A 448 25.70 -25.55 1.11
CA SER A 448 25.94 -24.38 1.99
C SER A 448 25.37 -23.03 1.50
N GLY A 449 24.15 -22.99 0.97
CA GLY A 449 23.45 -21.78 0.58
C GLY A 449 21.95 -21.89 0.80
N ASP A 450 21.31 -20.79 1.17
CA ASP A 450 19.86 -20.72 1.34
C ASP A 450 19.15 -20.83 -0.02
N VAL A 451 18.78 -22.06 -0.36
CA VAL A 451 18.06 -22.47 -1.58
C VAL A 451 16.53 -22.35 -1.47
N SER A 452 15.99 -21.97 -0.31
CA SER A 452 14.55 -21.74 -0.14
C SER A 452 14.07 -20.58 -1.01
N THR A 453 12.76 -20.45 -1.25
CA THR A 453 12.22 -19.14 -1.68
C THR A 453 11.71 -18.36 -0.46
N PRO A 454 12.02 -17.06 -0.32
CA PRO A 454 11.26 -16.20 0.59
C PRO A 454 9.80 -16.15 0.13
N LEU A 455 8.88 -15.84 1.06
CA LEU A 455 7.45 -15.76 0.77
C LEU A 455 7.16 -14.70 -0.30
N LEU A 456 7.69 -13.48 -0.17
CA LEU A 456 7.45 -12.40 -1.13
C LEU A 456 8.61 -11.39 -1.18
N ARG A 457 8.97 -10.91 -2.38
CA ARG A 457 10.08 -9.96 -2.58
C ARG A 457 9.65 -8.62 -3.16
N GLY A 458 8.47 -8.59 -3.77
CA GLY A 458 7.91 -7.40 -4.41
C GLY A 458 7.98 -7.41 -5.94
N ASN A 459 8.51 -8.48 -6.54
CA ASN A 459 8.73 -8.58 -7.98
C ASN A 459 8.34 -9.93 -8.60
N GLU A 460 7.58 -10.74 -7.86
CA GLU A 460 7.00 -12.02 -8.28
C GLU A 460 6.20 -11.94 -9.59
N ILE A 461 5.68 -10.75 -9.92
CA ILE A 461 4.86 -10.49 -11.11
C ILE A 461 5.36 -9.29 -11.93
N GLU A 462 6.63 -8.87 -11.75
CA GLU A 462 7.22 -7.68 -12.41
C GLU A 462 7.15 -7.72 -13.95
N GLY A 463 7.12 -8.93 -14.54
CA GLY A 463 6.93 -9.11 -15.98
C GLY A 463 5.54 -8.69 -16.52
N LEU A 464 4.55 -8.46 -15.65
CA LEU A 464 3.24 -7.91 -16.04
C LEU A 464 3.31 -6.40 -16.29
N LYS A 465 2.53 -5.92 -17.26
CA LYS A 465 2.30 -4.50 -17.56
C LYS A 465 0.81 -4.17 -17.42
N VAL A 466 0.47 -2.88 -17.26
CA VAL A 466 -0.96 -2.46 -17.22
C VAL A 466 -1.70 -2.85 -18.52
N SER A 467 -1.01 -2.93 -19.65
CA SER A 467 -1.54 -3.41 -20.94
C SER A 467 -2.02 -4.88 -20.93
N ASP A 468 -1.58 -5.69 -19.96
CA ASP A 468 -2.03 -7.07 -19.77
C ASP A 468 -3.42 -7.19 -19.16
N PHE A 469 -3.99 -6.07 -18.73
CA PHE A 469 -5.29 -6.01 -18.08
C PHE A 469 -6.37 -5.52 -19.05
N GLU A 470 -7.61 -5.79 -18.64
CA GLU A 470 -8.85 -5.28 -19.19
C GLU A 470 -9.69 -4.69 -18.06
N VAL A 471 -10.38 -3.58 -18.33
CA VAL A 471 -11.28 -2.96 -17.37
C VAL A 471 -12.63 -3.66 -17.48
N VAL A 472 -13.13 -4.18 -16.36
CA VAL A 472 -14.47 -4.76 -16.25
C VAL A 472 -15.51 -3.66 -16.52
N GLU A 473 -16.61 -4.03 -17.17
CA GLU A 473 -17.68 -3.13 -17.59
C GLU A 473 -18.19 -2.23 -16.43
N VAL A 474 -18.05 -0.90 -16.60
CA VAL A 474 -18.56 0.08 -15.65
C VAL A 474 -20.02 0.36 -15.96
N ARG A 475 -20.91 -0.23 -15.16
CA ARG A 475 -22.37 -0.12 -15.29
C ARG A 475 -22.97 1.09 -14.58
N GLY A 476 -22.21 1.74 -13.70
CA GLY A 476 -22.64 2.93 -12.96
C GLY A 476 -22.23 4.24 -13.63
N ASN A 477 -22.71 5.36 -13.08
CA ASN A 477 -22.26 6.69 -13.46
C ASN A 477 -20.77 6.89 -13.11
N ILE A 478 -20.04 7.62 -13.96
CA ILE A 478 -18.73 8.18 -13.59
C ILE A 478 -18.99 9.43 -12.75
N LEU A 479 -18.59 9.36 -11.49
CA LEU A 479 -18.83 10.37 -10.47
C LEU A 479 -17.67 11.36 -10.43
N LYS A 480 -17.90 12.56 -9.88
CA LYS A 480 -16.91 13.64 -9.83
C LYS A 480 -16.58 14.03 -8.40
N PHE A 481 -15.28 14.08 -8.08
CA PHE A 481 -14.75 14.49 -6.78
C PHE A 481 -13.86 15.76 -6.91
N PRO A 482 -14.05 16.78 -6.05
CA PRO A 482 -15.25 17.00 -5.24
C PRO A 482 -16.49 17.17 -6.15
N ALA A 483 -17.68 16.97 -5.58
CA ALA A 483 -18.93 17.12 -6.32
C ALA A 483 -19.08 18.54 -6.88
N LEU A 484 -19.43 18.67 -8.17
CA LEU A 484 -19.48 19.97 -8.87
C LEU A 484 -20.50 20.98 -8.32
N ASN A 485 -21.34 20.58 -7.37
CA ASN A 485 -22.39 21.41 -6.79
C ASN A 485 -21.94 22.16 -5.53
N SER A 486 -20.72 21.93 -5.01
CA SER A 486 -20.21 22.53 -3.77
C SER A 486 -19.79 24.02 -3.88
N VAL A 487 -20.35 24.76 -4.85
CA VAL A 487 -20.24 26.21 -4.97
C VAL A 487 -21.63 26.84 -5.06
N THR A 488 -22.52 26.44 -4.13
CA THR A 488 -23.54 27.39 -3.66
C THR A 488 -22.80 28.46 -2.85
N ALA A 489 -22.43 29.55 -3.51
CA ALA A 489 -21.99 30.74 -2.81
C ALA A 489 -23.17 31.21 -1.95
N GLN A 490 -23.08 31.04 -0.62
CA GLN A 490 -24.01 31.67 0.31
C GLN A 490 -23.76 33.17 0.26
N SER A 491 -24.45 33.85 -0.65
CA SER A 491 -24.57 35.30 -0.69
C SER A 491 -25.48 35.76 0.45
N SER A 492 -25.04 35.56 1.70
CA SER A 492 -25.68 36.12 2.88
C SER A 492 -25.54 37.65 2.81
N GLN A 493 -26.59 38.31 2.33
CA GLN A 493 -26.72 39.77 2.46
C GLN A 493 -26.86 40.11 3.95
N GLY A 494 -25.73 40.33 4.60
CA GLY A 494 -25.61 40.72 6.00
C GLY A 494 -24.49 41.74 6.14
N GLN A 495 -24.82 43.03 6.01
CA GLN A 495 -23.83 44.10 6.12
C GLN A 495 -23.42 44.34 7.58
N THR A 496 -22.28 43.81 7.98
CA THR A 496 -21.50 44.33 9.12
C THR A 496 -20.07 44.58 8.67
N ARG A 497 -19.72 45.85 8.41
CA ARG A 497 -18.34 46.26 8.09
C ARG A 497 -17.46 46.13 9.32
N ASN A 498 -16.25 45.61 9.14
CA ASN A 498 -15.14 45.64 10.11
C ASN A 498 -13.92 46.24 9.36
N PRO A 499 -13.21 47.26 9.88
CA PRO A 499 -12.50 48.21 9.01
C PRO A 499 -11.15 47.73 8.41
N ASN A 500 -10.67 46.53 8.76
CA ASN A 500 -9.28 46.10 8.48
C ASN A 500 -9.09 45.20 7.25
N GLY A 501 -10.10 45.07 6.36
CA GLY A 501 -9.89 44.73 4.94
C GLY A 501 -9.30 43.36 4.56
N GLN A 502 -9.16 42.40 5.49
CA GLN A 502 -8.60 41.08 5.17
C GLN A 502 -9.69 40.05 4.80
N THR A 503 -9.68 39.59 3.56
CA THR A 503 -10.47 38.45 3.08
C THR A 503 -9.79 37.13 3.45
N PHE A 504 -10.38 36.38 4.37
CA PHE A 504 -9.98 34.99 4.63
C PHE A 504 -10.56 34.07 3.56
N THR A 505 -9.70 33.40 2.79
CA THR A 505 -10.09 32.30 1.91
C THR A 505 -10.37 31.05 2.75
N PRO A 506 -11.56 30.44 2.70
CA PRO A 506 -11.79 29.15 3.35
C PRO A 506 -10.89 28.08 2.73
N GLY A 507 -10.20 27.31 3.56
CA GLY A 507 -9.48 26.13 3.11
C GLY A 507 -10.48 25.07 2.61
N ILE A 508 -10.25 24.55 1.40
CA ILE A 508 -10.96 23.37 0.91
C ILE A 508 -10.48 22.16 1.73
N PRO A 509 -11.39 21.30 2.23
CA PRO A 509 -11.05 20.13 3.05
C PRO A 509 -10.28 19.04 2.28
#